data_AF-A0A678X5R9-F1
#
_entry.id   AF-A0A678X5R9-F1
#
_cell.length_a   1.000
_cell.length_b   1.000
_cell.length_c   1.000
_cell.angle_alpha   90.00
_cell.angle_beta   90.00
_cell.angle_gamma   90.00
#
_symmetry.space_group_name_H-M   'P 1'
#
loop_
_entity.id
_entity.type
_entity.pdbx_description
1 polymer ?
#
loop_
_entity_poly.entity_id
_entity_poly.type
_entity_poly.pdbx_seq_one_letter_code
_entity_poly.pdbx_strand_id
1 'polypeptide(L)'
;VMTDPDAPSPSDPTLREYLHWIVTDIPATTSASFGRELVSYESPSPTIGIHRLIFVLFKQIGRQTVYPPSSRINFNTRNFARSNSLGLP
;
A
#
# COMPACT_ATOMS: atom_id res chain seq x y z
N VAL A 1 -1.36 -3.97 -0.46
CA VAL A 1 -0.70 -2.64 -0.29
C VAL A 1 0.71 -2.89 0.20
N MET A 2 1.72 -2.27 -0.41
CA MET A 2 3.10 -2.26 0.08
C MET A 2 3.47 -0.82 0.43
N THR A 3 3.97 -0.58 1.64
CA THR A 3 4.23 0.77 2.13
C THR A 3 5.43 0.85 3.06
N ASP A 4 6.02 2.03 3.15
CA ASP A 4 7.14 2.38 4.02
C ASP A 4 6.71 3.50 4.99
N PRO A 5 6.51 3.20 6.29
CA PRO A 5 6.12 4.19 7.29
C PRO A 5 7.29 5.07 7.77
N ASP A 6 8.50 4.82 7.29
CA ASP A 6 9.75 5.41 7.78
C ASP A 6 10.35 6.39 6.76
N ALA A 7 9.64 6.75 5.68
CA ALA A 7 10.14 7.71 4.70
C ALA A 7 10.15 9.17 5.23
N PRO A 8 11.20 9.98 4.97
CA PRO A 8 12.46 9.61 4.31
C PRO A 8 13.50 8.99 5.27
N SER A 9 13.29 9.06 6.59
CA SER A 9 14.11 8.36 7.57
C SER A 9 13.26 7.91 8.78
N PRO A 10 13.60 6.80 9.45
CA PRO A 10 12.83 6.31 10.60
C PRO A 10 12.80 7.29 11.79
N SER A 11 13.85 8.11 11.95
CA SER A 11 13.96 9.10 13.02
C SER A 11 13.16 10.37 12.75
N ASP A 12 12.91 10.71 11.48
CA ASP A 12 12.11 11.87 11.06
C ASP A 12 11.24 11.53 9.85
N PRO A 13 10.14 10.76 10.05
CA PRO A 13 9.37 10.17 8.97
C PRO A 13 8.30 11.12 8.42
N THR A 14 8.73 12.27 7.86
CA THR A 14 7.84 13.35 7.39
C THR A 14 7.02 13.03 6.14
N LEU A 15 7.41 12.00 5.37
CA LEU A 15 6.69 11.56 4.16
C LEU A 15 5.84 10.31 4.40
N ARG A 16 5.70 9.90 5.66
CA ARG A 16 5.03 8.65 6.03
C ARG A 16 3.54 8.65 5.69
N GLU A 17 2.96 7.55 5.24
CA GLU A 17 3.64 6.37 4.69
C GLU A 17 3.98 6.63 3.21
N TYR A 18 5.09 6.10 2.70
CA TYR A 18 5.36 6.07 1.26
C TYR A 18 4.75 4.83 0.65
N LEU A 19 3.94 4.99 -0.39
CA LEU A 19 3.27 3.89 -1.07
C LEU A 19 4.14 3.32 -2.19
N HIS A 20 4.57 2.07 -2.04
CA HIS A 20 5.36 1.37 -3.04
C HIS A 20 4.50 0.64 -4.07
N TRP A 21 3.40 0.01 -3.65
CA TRP A 21 2.64 -0.87 -4.54
C TRP A 21 1.19 -1.09 -4.09
N ILE A 22 0.25 -1.11 -5.04
CA ILE A 22 -1.12 -1.60 -4.81
C ILE A 22 -1.54 -2.52 -5.95
N VAL A 23 -1.91 -3.74 -5.59
CA VAL A 23 -2.64 -4.68 -6.44
C VAL A 23 -4.00 -4.95 -5.82
N THR A 24 -5.05 -4.87 -6.63
CA THR A 24 -6.44 -5.12 -6.24
C THR A 24 -7.00 -6.33 -6.98
N ASP A 25 -8.21 -6.75 -6.64
CA ASP A 25 -8.97 -7.77 -7.37
C ASP A 25 -8.26 -9.14 -7.49
N ILE A 26 -7.34 -9.44 -6.58
CA ILE A 26 -6.62 -10.71 -6.51
C ILE A 26 -7.64 -11.83 -6.21
N PRO A 27 -7.82 -12.82 -7.10
CA PRO A 27 -8.67 -13.96 -6.80
C PRO A 27 -8.15 -14.72 -5.58
N ALA A 28 -9.07 -15.19 -4.71
CA ALA A 28 -8.70 -16.04 -3.59
C ALA A 28 -7.87 -17.25 -4.07
N THR A 29 -6.96 -17.72 -3.22
CA THR A 29 -6.02 -18.82 -3.50
C THR A 29 -5.07 -18.61 -4.68
N THR A 30 -4.92 -17.37 -5.18
CA THR A 30 -3.94 -17.00 -6.21
C THR A 30 -2.93 -15.99 -5.66
N SER A 31 -2.13 -15.38 -6.53
CA SER A 31 -1.11 -14.39 -6.19
C SER A 31 -1.40 -13.03 -6.82
N ALA A 32 -0.63 -12.02 -6.42
CA ALA A 32 -0.73 -10.66 -6.96
C ALA A 32 -0.61 -10.59 -8.50
N SER A 33 0.03 -11.56 -9.16
CA SER A 33 0.12 -11.58 -10.64
C SER A 33 -1.23 -11.79 -11.34
N PHE A 34 -2.26 -12.24 -10.63
CA PHE A 34 -3.62 -12.40 -11.15
C PHE A 34 -4.54 -11.23 -10.80
N GLY A 35 -4.04 -10.27 -10.02
CA GLY A 35 -4.78 -9.06 -9.67
C GLY A 35 -4.62 -7.95 -10.71
N ARG A 36 -5.27 -6.83 -10.44
CA ARG A 36 -5.11 -5.58 -11.19
C ARG A 36 -4.12 -4.69 -10.46
N GLU A 37 -3.03 -4.33 -11.15
CA GLU A 37 -2.10 -3.35 -10.62
C GLU A 37 -2.75 -1.95 -10.66
N LEU A 38 -3.03 -1.40 -9.49
CA LEU A 38 -3.69 -0.11 -9.33
C LEU A 38 -2.68 1.02 -9.13
N VAL A 39 -1.57 0.71 -8.45
CA VAL A 39 -0.40 1.58 -8.32
C VAL A 39 0.80 0.69 -8.60
N SER A 40 1.60 1.05 -9.62
CA SER A 40 2.74 0.25 -10.07
C SER A 40 3.79 0.07 -8.98
N TYR A 41 4.49 -1.06 -9.02
CA TYR A 41 5.58 -1.30 -8.07
C TYR A 41 6.70 -0.28 -8.27
N GLU A 42 7.12 0.35 -7.18
CA GLU A 42 8.30 1.19 -7.12
C GLU A 42 9.27 0.60 -6.09
N SER A 43 10.49 0.27 -6.51
CA SER A 43 11.46 -0.40 -5.63
C SER A 43 11.88 0.50 -4.47
N PRO A 44 11.86 0.01 -3.23
CA PRO A 44 12.42 0.74 -2.08
C PRO A 44 13.89 1.07 -2.29
N SER A 45 14.24 2.33 -2.06
CA SER A 45 15.60 2.86 -2.17
C SER A 45 15.91 3.81 -1.00
N PRO A 46 15.85 3.32 0.26
CA PRO A 46 16.07 4.16 1.43
C PRO A 46 17.49 4.71 1.45
N THR A 47 17.63 5.99 1.81
CA THR A 47 18.93 6.67 1.86
C THR A 47 19.45 6.83 3.29
N ILE A 48 18.58 6.85 4.29
CA ILE A 48 18.92 7.14 5.69
C ILE A 48 18.26 6.15 6.65
N GLY A 49 19.07 5.35 7.33
CA GLY A 49 18.58 4.40 8.34
C GLY A 49 17.98 3.12 7.76
N ILE A 50 17.33 2.33 8.61
CA ILE A 50 16.73 1.04 8.25
C ILE A 50 15.21 1.21 8.22
N HIS A 51 14.62 1.01 7.04
CA HIS A 51 13.18 1.20 6.82
C HIS A 51 12.40 -0.10 6.94
N ARG A 52 11.19 -0.01 7.47
CA ARG A 52 10.22 -1.10 7.44
C ARG A 52 9.49 -1.10 6.11
N LEU A 53 9.43 -2.25 5.45
CA LEU A 53 8.63 -2.44 4.26
C LEU A 53 7.47 -3.37 4.58
N ILE A 54 6.27 -2.81 4.60
CA ILE A 54 5.08 -3.48 5.12
C ILE A 54 4.20 -3.89 3.95
N PHE A 55 3.92 -5.19 3.86
CA PHE A 55 2.83 -5.71 3.03
C PHE A 55 1.58 -5.86 3.90
N VAL A 56 0.47 -5.30 3.42
CA VAL A 56 -0.85 -5.42 4.03
C VAL A 56 -1.82 -5.98 3.00
N LEU A 57 -2.51 -7.06 3.35
CA LEU A 57 -3.54 -7.71 2.55
C LEU A 57 -4.90 -7.39 3.15
N PHE A 58 -5.91 -7.16 2.31
CA PHE A 58 -7.28 -6.90 2.74
C PHE A 58 -8.25 -7.74 1.93
N LYS A 59 -9.37 -8.13 2.53
CA LYS A 59 -10.48 -8.76 1.81
C LYS A 59 -11.41 -7.69 1.25
N GLN A 60 -11.53 -7.62 -0.08
CA GLN A 60 -12.49 -6.73 -0.74
C GLN A 60 -13.93 -7.25 -0.59
N ILE A 61 -14.90 -6.33 -0.53
CA ILE A 61 -16.34 -6.65 -0.57
C ILE A 61 -16.81 -7.13 -1.95
N GLY A 62 -16.06 -6.80 -3.01
CA GLY A 62 -16.33 -7.19 -4.39
C GLY A 62 -15.20 -6.76 -5.33
N ARG A 63 -15.22 -7.25 -6.57
CA ARG A 63 -14.27 -6.84 -7.61
C ARG A 63 -14.52 -5.38 -8.04
N GLN A 64 -13.47 -4.68 -8.44
CA GLN A 64 -13.52 -3.31 -8.96
C GLN A 64 -14.14 -2.29 -7.98
N THR A 65 -14.01 -2.53 -6.67
CA THR A 65 -14.55 -1.67 -5.61
C THR A 65 -13.51 -0.75 -4.98
N VAL A 66 -12.25 -0.85 -5.41
CA VAL A 66 -11.12 -0.13 -4.82
C VAL A 66 -10.61 0.93 -5.79
N TYR A 67 -10.48 2.17 -5.30
CA TYR A 67 -10.05 3.33 -6.08
C TYR A 67 -8.61 3.72 -5.76
N PRO A 68 -7.86 4.28 -6.74
CA PRO A 68 -6.47 4.64 -6.54
C PRO A 68 -6.33 5.82 -5.58
N PRO A 69 -5.28 5.87 -4.76
CA PRO A 69 -4.93 7.07 -4.00
C PRO A 69 -4.43 8.18 -4.92
N SER A 70 -4.47 9.42 -4.45
CA SER A 70 -4.00 10.60 -5.21
C SER A 70 -2.49 10.80 -5.18
N SER A 71 -1.79 10.19 -4.22
CA SER A 71 -0.35 10.38 -4.00
C SER A 71 0.27 9.15 -3.37
N ARG A 72 1.58 8.96 -3.60
CA ARG A 72 2.40 7.96 -2.89
C ARG A 72 2.90 8.45 -1.55
N ILE A 73 3.24 9.73 -1.44
CA ILE A 73 3.71 10.34 -0.19
C ILE A 73 2.54 10.66 0.72
N ASN A 74 2.77 10.62 2.03
CA ASN A 74 1.73 10.86 3.04
C ASN A 74 0.52 9.94 2.86
N PHE A 75 0.75 8.74 2.31
CA PHE A 75 -0.26 7.70 2.23
C PHE A 75 -0.62 7.25 3.64
N ASN A 76 -1.86 6.81 3.82
CA ASN A 76 -2.34 6.31 5.09
C ASN A 76 -3.15 5.04 4.87
N THR A 77 -2.56 3.89 5.19
CA THR A 77 -3.17 2.57 5.00
C THR A 77 -4.54 2.45 5.68
N ARG A 78 -4.71 3.03 6.87
CA ARG A 78 -6.00 2.98 7.61
C ARG A 78 -7.09 3.79 6.92
N ASN A 79 -6.76 5.01 6.45
CA ASN A 79 -7.72 5.83 5.72
C ASN A 79 -8.06 5.20 4.37
N PHE A 80 -7.08 4.63 3.66
CA PHE A 80 -7.32 3.88 2.43
C PHE A 80 -8.28 2.70 2.65
N ALA A 81 -8.07 1.92 3.70
CA ALA A 81 -8.96 0.81 4.06
C ALA A 81 -10.38 1.29 4.39
N ARG A 82 -10.52 2.39 5.15
CA ARG A 82 -11.82 2.98 5.49
C ARG A 82 -12.56 3.48 4.25
N SER A 83 -11.90 4.25 3.40
CA SER A 83 -12.52 4.84 2.19
C SER A 83 -12.95 3.79 1.17
N ASN A 84 -12.27 2.63 1.14
CA ASN A 84 -12.59 1.53 0.21
C ASN A 84 -13.33 0.35 0.90
N SER A 85 -13.84 0.54 2.13
CA SER A 85 -14.59 -0.47 2.88
C SER A 85 -13.88 -1.83 3.00
N LEU A 86 -12.56 -1.80 3.23
CA LEU A 86 -11.70 -3.00 3.26
C LEU A 86 -11.67 -3.72 4.62
N GLY A 87 -12.17 -3.07 5.68
CA GLY A 87 -12.13 -3.61 7.04
C GLY A 87 -10.72 -3.64 7.64
N LEU A 88 -10.48 -4.59 8.55
CA LEU A 88 -9.15 -4.86 9.10
C LEU A 88 -8.37 -5.80 8.16
N PRO A 89 -7.02 -5.72 8.15
CA PRO A 89 -6.17 -6.69 7.46
C PRO A 89 -6.38 -8.12 7.95
#